data_AF-A0A524G9A7-F1
#
_entry.id   AF-A0A524G9A7-F1
#
_cell.length_a   1.000
_cell.length_b   1.000
_cell.length_c   1.000
_cell.angle_alpha   90.00
_cell.angle_beta   90.00
_cell.angle_gamma   90.00
#
_symmetry.space_group_name_H-M   'P 1'
#
loop_
_entity.id
_entity.type
_entity.pdbx_description
1 polymer ?
#
loop_
_entity_poly.entity_id
_entity_poly.type
_entity_poly.pdbx_seq_one_letter_code
_entity_poly.pdbx_strand_id
1 'polypeptide(L)'
;MLPETDIQKLAVESRQRLIQEFADTYVNLRERVKRVPDSDARKVSEELSCPLEIAMIAYLINMDGILNLRHAVDLFTSELERRASVDEAIPNLSGNVMEFALIEGRWISHIHGKFVRQLEIQTRSLSNLEDVIEKNIIEVEKALSIIAERTKIAETFISPIVEEWQKEHVKSTSADAAVAFGQAITKWNRSTLNGKFIQVLKRNQAFFRLLRESLTKASDSFTIDASIGRVDKLIQELEQPLEKLTLRAFSHFLLHLVPRPQSGRGDRSPFVDVGVGSTRGNKAEPDLTSPFDFLERDIKLARRRKGDERKEYLQGKIGRVLRVLKYQGNDIMACVEQCFSEIQDRFGVSAHSIEEDIKIARSKLIEALVSERDSLAIILVYDFIETNVLEADS
;
A
#
# COMPACT_ATOMS: atom_id res chain seq x y z
N MET A 1 -15.82 18.53 17.30
CA MET A 1 -15.68 18.28 15.85
C MET A 1 -14.71 19.30 15.27
N LEU A 2 -13.90 18.92 14.27
CA LEU A 2 -13.05 19.88 13.55
C LEU A 2 -13.94 20.88 12.79
N PRO A 3 -13.66 22.19 12.85
CA PRO A 3 -14.32 23.18 12.02
C PRO A 3 -14.16 22.85 10.52
N GLU A 4 -15.18 23.15 9.71
CA GLU A 4 -15.12 22.89 8.26
C GLU A 4 -13.93 23.58 7.58
N THR A 5 -13.53 24.75 8.07
CA THR A 5 -12.36 25.49 7.58
C THR A 5 -11.06 24.72 7.79
N ASP A 6 -10.95 23.96 8.88
CA ASP A 6 -9.74 23.19 9.19
C ASP A 6 -9.71 21.89 8.39
N ILE A 7 -10.88 21.26 8.17
CA ILE A 7 -11.03 20.13 7.25
C ILE A 7 -10.59 20.54 5.84
N GLN A 8 -11.05 21.70 5.37
CA GLN A 8 -10.66 22.23 4.05
C GLN A 8 -9.16 22.49 3.97
N LYS A 9 -8.54 23.13 4.97
CA LYS A 9 -7.08 23.36 4.97
C LYS A 9 -6.29 22.05 4.89
N LEU A 10 -6.62 21.07 5.73
CA LEU A 10 -5.96 19.76 5.73
C LEU A 10 -6.17 19.02 4.42
N ALA A 11 -7.35 19.13 3.81
CA ALA A 11 -7.62 18.57 2.49
C ALA A 11 -6.77 19.24 1.39
N VAL A 12 -6.56 20.56 1.45
CA VAL A 12 -5.68 21.28 0.52
C VAL A 12 -4.22 20.83 0.68
N GLU A 13 -3.72 20.72 1.91
CA GLU A 13 -2.36 20.24 2.18
C GLU A 13 -2.14 18.80 1.68
N SER A 14 -3.12 17.92 1.93
CA SER A 14 -3.14 16.55 1.43
C SER A 14 -3.09 16.52 -0.10
N ARG A 15 -3.88 17.36 -0.77
CA ARG A 15 -3.90 17.50 -2.22
C ARG A 15 -2.58 18.01 -2.80
N GLN A 16 -1.95 19.02 -2.17
CA GLN A 16 -0.65 19.53 -2.62
C GLN A 16 0.43 18.45 -2.54
N ARG A 17 0.43 17.68 -1.45
CA ARG A 17 1.34 16.54 -1.29
C ARG A 17 1.11 15.49 -2.37
N LEU A 18 -0.15 15.15 -2.66
CA LEU A 18 -0.51 14.20 -3.72
C LEU A 18 0.03 14.65 -5.10
N ILE A 19 -0.15 15.92 -5.46
CA ILE A 19 0.32 16.48 -6.74
C ILE A 19 1.84 16.35 -6.87
N GLN A 20 2.58 16.66 -5.81
CA GLN A 20 4.03 16.53 -5.81
C GLN A 20 4.46 15.06 -5.97
N GLU A 21 3.86 14.16 -5.20
CA GLU A 21 4.13 12.72 -5.30
C GLU A 21 3.83 12.17 -6.70
N PHE A 22 2.80 12.70 -7.35
CA PHE A 22 2.38 12.28 -8.67
C PHE A 22 3.32 12.76 -9.76
N ALA A 23 3.83 13.98 -9.64
CA ALA A 23 4.87 14.49 -10.52
C ALA A 23 6.14 13.63 -10.41
N ASP A 24 6.58 13.34 -9.19
CA ASP A 24 7.77 12.53 -8.92
C ASP A 24 7.62 11.09 -9.47
N THR A 25 6.47 10.46 -9.21
CA THR A 25 6.19 9.09 -9.68
C THR A 25 6.11 9.03 -11.21
N TYR A 26 5.47 10.00 -11.85
CA TYR A 26 5.39 10.06 -13.31
C TYR A 26 6.78 10.23 -13.95
N VAL A 27 7.60 11.15 -13.43
CA VAL A 27 8.97 11.36 -13.92
C VAL A 27 9.80 10.10 -13.74
N ASN A 28 9.72 9.46 -12.57
CA ASN A 28 10.42 8.23 -12.27
C ASN A 28 10.02 7.08 -13.23
N LEU A 29 8.73 6.86 -13.45
CA LEU A 29 8.24 5.85 -14.39
C LEU A 29 8.73 6.15 -15.81
N ARG A 30 8.60 7.40 -16.27
CA ARG A 30 9.03 7.82 -17.60
C ARG A 30 10.52 7.61 -17.86
N GLU A 31 11.37 7.81 -16.86
CA GLU A 31 12.80 7.53 -16.95
C GLU A 31 13.11 6.03 -16.93
N ARG A 32 12.45 5.27 -16.05
CA ARG A 32 12.68 3.84 -15.88
C ARG A 32 12.20 3.01 -17.05
N VAL A 33 11.11 3.41 -17.72
CA VAL A 33 10.60 2.75 -18.94
C VAL A 33 11.69 2.65 -19.99
N LYS A 34 12.51 3.69 -20.17
CA LYS A 34 13.61 3.69 -21.16
C LYS A 34 14.69 2.64 -20.88
N ARG A 35 14.73 2.10 -19.66
CA ARG A 35 15.71 1.10 -19.21
C ARG A 35 15.11 -0.31 -19.15
N VAL A 36 13.82 -0.47 -19.44
CA VAL A 36 13.17 -1.79 -19.49
C VAL A 36 13.73 -2.55 -20.69
N PRO A 37 14.22 -3.79 -20.51
CA PRO A 37 14.67 -4.59 -21.64
C PRO A 37 13.51 -4.93 -22.58
N ASP A 38 13.65 -4.56 -23.86
CA ASP A 38 12.65 -4.85 -24.89
C ASP A 38 12.29 -6.34 -24.97
N SER A 39 13.27 -7.24 -24.74
CA SER A 39 13.04 -8.69 -24.77
C SER A 39 12.06 -9.15 -23.70
N ASP A 40 12.08 -8.53 -22.53
CA ASP A 40 11.23 -8.92 -21.40
C ASP A 40 9.85 -8.29 -21.55
N ALA A 41 9.77 -7.03 -21.99
CA ALA A 41 8.49 -6.39 -22.30
C ALA A 41 7.75 -7.08 -23.45
N ARG A 42 8.45 -7.53 -24.50
CA ARG A 42 7.85 -8.29 -25.60
C ARG A 42 7.28 -9.63 -25.15
N LYS A 43 7.98 -10.37 -24.28
CA LYS A 43 7.45 -11.61 -23.70
C LYS A 43 6.14 -11.37 -22.96
N VAL A 44 6.08 -10.33 -22.13
CA VAL A 44 4.85 -9.97 -21.39
C VAL A 44 3.73 -9.58 -22.36
N SER A 45 4.05 -8.77 -23.38
CA SER A 45 3.12 -8.34 -24.42
C SER A 45 2.52 -9.52 -25.19
N GLU A 46 3.34 -10.51 -25.57
CA GLU A 46 2.92 -11.72 -26.26
C GLU A 46 2.11 -12.65 -25.34
N GLU A 47 2.59 -12.89 -24.12
CA GLU A 47 1.94 -13.79 -23.14
C GLU A 47 0.57 -13.28 -22.69
N LEU A 48 0.42 -11.96 -22.50
CA LEU A 48 -0.80 -11.33 -22.00
C LEU A 48 -1.61 -10.60 -23.08
N SER A 49 -1.16 -10.65 -24.34
CA SER A 49 -1.86 -10.04 -25.48
C SER A 49 -2.18 -8.56 -25.28
N CYS A 50 -1.21 -7.77 -24.79
CA CYS A 50 -1.35 -6.33 -24.56
C CYS A 50 -0.32 -5.51 -25.33
N PRO A 51 -0.58 -4.20 -25.59
CA PRO A 51 0.41 -3.32 -26.22
C PRO A 51 1.75 -3.31 -25.50
N LEU A 52 2.85 -3.17 -26.25
CA LEU A 52 4.21 -3.21 -25.71
C LEU A 52 4.40 -2.13 -24.62
N GLU A 53 3.84 -0.95 -24.82
CA GLU A 53 3.94 0.18 -23.90
C GLU A 53 3.28 -0.14 -22.54
N ILE A 54 2.13 -0.82 -22.55
CA ILE A 54 1.45 -1.29 -21.34
C ILE A 54 2.28 -2.39 -20.67
N ALA A 55 2.83 -3.33 -21.45
CA ALA A 55 3.70 -4.37 -20.93
C ALA A 55 4.96 -3.81 -20.24
N MET A 56 5.57 -2.75 -20.78
CA MET A 56 6.73 -2.09 -20.16
C MET A 56 6.39 -1.51 -18.78
N ILE A 57 5.26 -0.82 -18.65
CA ILE A 57 4.84 -0.25 -17.36
C ILE A 57 4.41 -1.35 -16.39
N ALA A 58 3.64 -2.34 -16.84
CA ALA A 58 3.25 -3.49 -16.02
C ALA A 58 4.48 -4.24 -15.49
N TYR A 59 5.54 -4.36 -16.30
CA TYR A 59 6.81 -4.91 -15.87
C TYR A 59 7.45 -4.12 -14.72
N LEU A 60 7.48 -2.78 -14.81
CA LEU A 60 7.98 -1.93 -13.73
C LEU A 60 7.16 -2.05 -12.44
N ILE A 61 5.82 -2.04 -12.54
CA ILE A 61 4.92 -2.22 -11.40
C ILE A 61 5.17 -3.56 -10.69
N ASN A 62 5.42 -4.61 -11.47
CA ASN A 62 5.78 -5.93 -10.97
C ASN A 62 7.17 -5.97 -10.34
N MET A 63 8.15 -5.30 -10.93
CA MET A 63 9.50 -5.15 -10.36
C MET A 63 9.50 -4.38 -9.04
N ASP A 64 8.61 -3.41 -8.90
CA ASP A 64 8.38 -2.66 -7.67
C ASP A 64 7.63 -3.48 -6.59
N GLY A 65 7.16 -4.67 -6.95
CA GLY A 65 6.43 -5.57 -6.06
C GLY A 65 5.07 -5.01 -5.62
N ILE A 66 4.45 -4.16 -6.46
CA ILE A 66 3.14 -3.56 -6.18
C ILE A 66 2.03 -4.52 -6.62
N LEU A 67 2.09 -5.00 -7.86
CA LEU A 67 1.14 -5.97 -8.43
C LEU A 67 1.87 -6.93 -9.34
N ASN A 68 1.34 -8.14 -9.51
CA ASN A 68 1.84 -9.05 -10.53
C ASN A 68 1.50 -8.55 -11.95
N LEU A 69 2.22 -9.07 -12.96
CA LEU A 69 2.06 -8.67 -14.35
C LEU A 69 0.61 -8.78 -14.85
N ARG A 70 -0.05 -9.91 -14.55
CA ARG A 70 -1.41 -10.17 -15.01
C ARG A 70 -2.39 -9.15 -14.45
N HIS A 71 -2.39 -8.92 -13.15
CA HIS A 71 -3.27 -7.95 -12.51
C HIS A 71 -2.96 -6.52 -12.97
N ALA A 72 -1.69 -6.17 -13.16
CA ALA A 72 -1.34 -4.85 -13.68
C ALA A 72 -1.91 -4.63 -15.09
N VAL A 73 -1.72 -5.60 -16.01
CA VAL A 73 -2.29 -5.55 -17.36
C VAL A 73 -3.82 -5.54 -17.32
N ASP A 74 -4.45 -6.37 -16.48
CA ASP A 74 -5.89 -6.41 -16.32
C ASP A 74 -6.46 -5.04 -15.90
N LEU A 75 -5.77 -4.29 -15.02
CA LEU A 75 -6.19 -2.94 -14.62
C LEU A 75 -6.09 -1.93 -15.78
N PHE A 76 -5.01 -1.95 -16.55
CA PHE A 76 -4.90 -1.12 -17.76
C PHE A 76 -6.02 -1.43 -18.75
N THR A 77 -6.27 -2.71 -19.03
CA THR A 77 -7.34 -3.15 -19.93
C THR A 77 -8.71 -2.71 -19.42
N SER A 78 -8.93 -2.82 -18.10
CA SER A 78 -10.18 -2.41 -17.46
C SER A 78 -10.48 -0.92 -17.66
N GLU A 79 -9.46 -0.06 -17.60
CA GLU A 79 -9.62 1.37 -17.83
C GLU A 79 -9.83 1.68 -19.33
N LEU A 80 -9.15 0.98 -20.23
CA LEU A 80 -9.42 1.10 -21.67
C LEU A 80 -10.84 0.69 -22.04
N GLU A 81 -11.35 -0.40 -21.45
CA GLU A 81 -12.74 -0.85 -21.60
C GLU A 81 -13.73 0.19 -21.03
N ARG A 82 -13.42 0.77 -19.87
CA ARG A 82 -14.23 1.85 -19.29
C ARG A 82 -14.31 3.03 -20.25
N ARG A 83 -13.17 3.51 -20.75
CA ARG A 83 -13.11 4.61 -21.74
C ARG A 83 -13.94 4.30 -22.98
N ALA A 84 -13.83 3.07 -23.50
CA ALA A 84 -14.65 2.60 -24.60
C ALA A 84 -16.15 2.70 -24.29
N SER A 85 -16.56 2.29 -23.09
CA SER A 85 -17.98 2.28 -22.67
C SER A 85 -18.60 3.66 -22.46
N VAL A 86 -17.78 4.70 -22.25
CA VAL A 86 -18.21 6.09 -22.07
C VAL A 86 -17.93 6.98 -23.29
N ASP A 87 -17.65 6.35 -24.44
CA ASP A 87 -17.30 6.99 -25.71
C ASP A 87 -16.12 7.97 -25.57
N GLU A 88 -15.12 7.62 -24.75
CA GLU A 88 -13.85 8.33 -24.67
C GLU A 88 -12.84 7.75 -25.66
N ALA A 89 -11.91 8.60 -26.11
CA ALA A 89 -10.90 8.20 -27.09
C ALA A 89 -9.96 7.13 -26.51
N ILE A 90 -9.90 5.98 -27.19
CA ILE A 90 -8.95 4.91 -26.87
C ILE A 90 -7.65 5.20 -27.62
N PRO A 91 -6.50 5.29 -26.93
CA PRO A 91 -5.22 5.53 -27.59
C PRO A 91 -4.88 4.36 -28.52
N ASN A 92 -4.54 4.69 -29.77
CA ASN A 92 -4.22 3.72 -30.82
C ASN A 92 -2.83 3.91 -31.44
N LEU A 93 -2.19 5.05 -31.19
CA LEU A 93 -0.80 5.33 -31.57
C LEU A 93 0.12 4.99 -30.40
N SER A 94 1.26 4.35 -30.67
CA SER A 94 2.23 3.92 -29.65
C SER A 94 2.58 5.03 -28.65
N GLY A 95 2.84 6.25 -29.13
CA GLY A 95 3.12 7.41 -28.26
C GLY A 95 1.96 7.74 -27.31
N ASN A 96 0.72 7.65 -27.77
CA ASN A 96 -0.47 7.90 -26.96
C ASN A 96 -0.75 6.75 -25.98
N VAL A 97 -0.46 5.51 -26.39
CA VAL A 97 -0.56 4.32 -25.52
C VAL A 97 0.47 4.41 -24.40
N MET A 98 1.70 4.85 -24.69
CA MET A 98 2.72 5.08 -23.69
C MET A 98 2.30 6.17 -22.69
N GLU A 99 1.79 7.31 -23.17
CA GLU A 99 1.34 8.38 -22.28
C GLU A 99 0.20 7.92 -21.37
N PHE A 100 -0.77 7.21 -21.94
CA PHE A 100 -1.83 6.56 -21.17
C PHE A 100 -1.25 5.60 -20.11
N ALA A 101 -0.33 4.72 -20.51
CA ALA A 101 0.26 3.73 -19.63
C ALA A 101 1.07 4.38 -18.49
N LEU A 102 1.73 5.52 -18.74
CA LEU A 102 2.43 6.29 -17.70
C LEU A 102 1.46 6.92 -16.69
N ILE A 103 0.40 7.57 -17.17
CA ILE A 103 -0.61 8.22 -16.31
C ILE A 103 -1.35 7.17 -15.48
N GLU A 104 -1.83 6.12 -16.12
CA GLU A 104 -2.58 5.05 -15.45
C GLU A 104 -1.66 4.22 -14.56
N GLY A 105 -0.42 3.94 -14.99
CA GLY A 105 0.56 3.22 -14.18
C GLY A 105 0.93 3.96 -12.90
N ARG A 106 0.96 5.30 -12.92
CA ARG A 106 1.09 6.12 -11.71
C ARG A 106 -0.08 5.91 -10.75
N TRP A 107 -1.32 5.91 -11.26
CA TRP A 107 -2.50 5.67 -10.43
C TRP A 107 -2.51 4.28 -9.83
N ILE A 108 -2.27 3.25 -10.64
CA ILE A 108 -2.16 1.86 -10.19
C ILE A 108 -1.11 1.75 -9.08
N SER A 109 0.08 2.32 -9.30
CA SER A 109 1.18 2.31 -8.33
C SER A 109 0.81 3.03 -7.02
N HIS A 110 0.11 4.15 -7.10
CA HIS A 110 -0.32 4.90 -5.93
C HIS A 110 -1.41 4.17 -5.14
N ILE A 111 -2.49 3.77 -5.82
CA ILE A 111 -3.67 3.15 -5.22
C ILE A 111 -3.31 1.81 -4.58
N HIS A 112 -2.64 0.92 -5.32
CA HIS A 112 -2.27 -0.42 -4.82
C HIS A 112 -1.00 -0.43 -3.96
N GLY A 113 -0.21 0.64 -3.99
CA GLY A 113 1.01 0.77 -3.21
C GLY A 113 0.81 1.64 -1.97
N LYS A 114 1.04 2.95 -2.13
CA LYS A 114 1.16 3.89 -1.02
C LYS A 114 -0.15 4.19 -0.32
N PHE A 115 -1.23 4.37 -1.08
CA PHE A 115 -2.55 4.72 -0.55
C PHE A 115 -3.05 3.67 0.44
N VAL A 116 -3.11 2.39 0.03
CA VAL A 116 -3.57 1.29 0.90
C VAL A 116 -2.74 1.18 2.17
N ARG A 117 -1.41 1.34 2.09
CA ARG A 117 -0.52 1.32 3.26
C ARG A 117 -0.78 2.47 4.23
N GLN A 118 -0.98 3.68 3.71
CA GLN A 118 -1.28 4.85 4.53
C GLN A 118 -2.68 4.77 5.15
N LEU A 119 -3.65 4.27 4.38
CA LEU A 119 -5.01 4.03 4.87
C LEU A 119 -5.02 3.03 6.01
N GLU A 120 -4.26 1.93 5.90
CA GLU A 120 -4.07 1.00 7.01
C GLU A 120 -3.54 1.70 8.27
N ILE A 121 -2.47 2.48 8.14
CA ILE A 121 -1.85 3.17 9.29
C ILE A 121 -2.86 4.11 9.97
N GLN A 122 -3.61 4.89 9.18
CA GLN A 122 -4.59 5.84 9.71
C GLN A 122 -5.83 5.16 10.31
N THR A 123 -6.23 4.00 9.78
CA THR A 123 -7.41 3.28 10.27
C THR A 123 -7.17 2.49 11.56
N ARG A 124 -5.92 2.28 11.98
CA ARG A 124 -5.60 1.62 13.26
C ARG A 124 -6.19 2.33 14.48
N SER A 125 -6.07 3.66 14.55
CA SER A 125 -6.65 4.45 15.65
C SER A 125 -8.17 4.36 15.63
N LEU A 126 -8.77 4.39 14.44
CA LEU A 126 -10.21 4.26 14.25
C LEU A 126 -10.72 2.88 14.69
N SER A 127 -10.00 1.80 14.36
CA SER A 127 -10.37 0.44 14.77
C SER A 127 -10.46 0.33 16.30
N ASN A 128 -9.48 0.87 17.02
CA ASN A 128 -9.51 0.85 18.49
C ASN A 128 -10.73 1.58 19.09
N LEU A 129 -11.21 2.65 18.44
CA LEU A 129 -12.41 3.36 18.86
C LEU A 129 -13.69 2.57 18.55
N GLU A 130 -13.69 1.84 17.42
CA GLU A 130 -14.82 1.05 16.94
C GLU A 130 -14.96 -0.33 17.63
N ASP A 131 -13.85 -0.99 18.00
CA ASP A 131 -13.85 -2.33 18.60
C ASP A 131 -14.62 -2.40 19.94
N VAL A 132 -14.69 -1.27 20.65
CA VAL A 132 -15.38 -1.17 21.94
C VAL A 132 -16.90 -0.95 21.76
N ILE A 133 -17.44 -0.95 20.53
CA ILE A 133 -18.86 -0.71 20.23
C ILE A 133 -19.75 -1.95 20.45
N GLU A 134 -19.17 -3.15 20.59
CA GLU A 134 -19.92 -4.44 20.64
C GLU A 134 -20.99 -4.56 21.76
N LYS A 135 -21.08 -3.62 22.70
CA LYS A 135 -22.03 -3.65 23.83
C LYS A 135 -23.31 -2.79 23.66
N ASN A 136 -23.70 -2.43 22.44
CA ASN A 136 -24.97 -1.71 22.09
C ASN A 136 -25.27 -0.39 22.84
N ILE A 137 -24.39 0.06 23.72
CA ILE A 137 -24.48 1.32 24.44
C ILE A 137 -23.18 2.07 24.16
N ILE A 138 -23.22 2.96 23.17
CA ILE A 138 -22.11 3.88 22.91
C ILE A 138 -22.37 5.16 23.68
N GLU A 139 -21.42 5.54 24.54
CA GLU A 139 -21.40 6.84 25.21
C GLU A 139 -21.32 7.98 24.19
N VAL A 140 -21.97 9.11 24.49
CA VAL A 140 -22.06 10.28 23.59
C VAL A 140 -20.68 10.77 23.18
N GLU A 141 -19.75 10.92 24.13
CA GLU A 141 -18.39 11.40 23.87
C GLU A 141 -17.65 10.49 22.89
N LYS A 142 -17.79 9.17 23.09
CA LYS A 142 -17.18 8.18 22.21
C LYS A 142 -17.80 8.21 20.82
N ALA A 143 -19.13 8.37 20.70
CA ALA A 143 -19.78 8.55 19.41
C ALA A 143 -19.23 9.79 18.67
N LEU A 144 -19.04 10.91 19.38
CA LEU A 144 -18.42 12.12 18.82
C LEU A 144 -16.97 11.88 18.40
N SER A 145 -16.17 11.15 19.18
CA SER A 145 -14.78 10.79 18.83
C SER A 145 -14.72 9.92 17.57
N ILE A 146 -15.60 8.92 17.45
CA ILE A 146 -15.69 8.07 16.25
C ILE A 146 -16.08 8.91 15.03
N ILE A 147 -17.09 9.77 15.14
CA ILE A 147 -17.51 10.65 14.06
C ILE A 147 -16.37 11.58 13.63
N ALA A 148 -15.65 12.16 14.59
CA ALA A 148 -14.55 13.06 14.31
C ALA A 148 -13.39 12.35 13.59
N GLU A 149 -12.95 11.18 14.07
CA GLU A 149 -11.88 10.41 13.42
C GLU A 149 -12.30 9.88 12.04
N ARG A 150 -13.54 9.41 11.88
CA ARG A 150 -14.05 9.02 10.54
C ARG A 150 -14.09 10.20 9.59
N THR A 151 -14.54 11.37 10.06
CA THR A 151 -14.62 12.60 9.25
C THR A 151 -13.22 13.05 8.83
N LYS A 152 -12.26 13.02 9.76
CA LYS A 152 -10.86 13.34 9.48
C LYS A 152 -10.31 12.43 8.39
N ILE A 153 -10.34 11.12 8.56
CA ILE A 153 -9.77 10.19 7.57
C ILE A 153 -10.51 10.27 6.23
N ALA A 154 -11.85 10.26 6.24
CA ALA A 154 -12.63 10.28 5.01
C ALA A 154 -12.47 11.59 4.25
N GLU A 155 -12.59 12.74 4.91
CA GLU A 155 -12.66 14.03 4.22
C GLU A 155 -11.30 14.70 4.01
N THR A 156 -10.30 14.46 4.86
CA THR A 156 -8.96 15.08 4.69
C THR A 156 -7.96 14.18 4.00
N PHE A 157 -8.12 12.85 4.05
CA PHE A 157 -7.19 11.91 3.43
C PHE A 157 -7.79 11.23 2.19
N ILE A 158 -8.96 10.58 2.28
CA ILE A 158 -9.53 9.83 1.15
C ILE A 158 -10.11 10.76 0.09
N SER A 159 -10.94 11.73 0.49
CA SER A 159 -11.68 12.61 -0.41
C SER A 159 -10.78 13.35 -1.42
N PRO A 160 -9.65 13.97 -1.03
CA PRO A 160 -8.78 14.66 -2.00
C PRO A 160 -8.20 13.73 -3.07
N ILE A 161 -7.89 12.48 -2.71
CA ILE A 161 -7.30 11.50 -3.63
C ILE A 161 -8.36 11.04 -4.64
N VAL A 162 -9.57 10.75 -4.17
CA VAL A 162 -10.68 10.38 -5.05
C VAL A 162 -11.05 11.53 -5.98
N GLU A 163 -11.03 12.76 -5.49
CA GLU A 163 -11.35 13.95 -6.29
C GLU A 163 -10.36 14.12 -7.46
N GLU A 164 -9.06 13.97 -7.22
CA GLU A 164 -8.06 14.02 -8.29
C GLU A 164 -8.18 12.82 -9.25
N TRP A 165 -8.53 11.63 -8.74
CA TRP A 165 -8.78 10.47 -9.59
C TRP A 165 -9.93 10.72 -10.55
N GLN A 166 -11.06 11.25 -10.05
CA GLN A 166 -12.23 11.56 -10.86
C GLN A 166 -11.95 12.67 -11.89
N LYS A 167 -11.08 13.63 -11.59
CA LYS A 167 -10.69 14.68 -12.55
C LYS A 167 -9.91 14.12 -13.74
N GLU A 168 -9.02 13.16 -13.51
CA GLU A 168 -8.24 12.54 -14.59
C GLU A 168 -9.00 11.43 -15.32
N HIS A 169 -9.96 10.79 -14.65
CA HIS A 169 -10.82 9.76 -15.23
C HIS A 169 -12.15 10.38 -15.65
N VAL A 170 -12.13 11.11 -16.77
CA VAL A 170 -13.30 11.83 -17.29
C VAL A 170 -14.50 10.88 -17.45
N LYS A 171 -15.70 11.40 -17.14
CA LYS A 171 -16.98 10.67 -17.09
C LYS A 171 -17.02 9.46 -16.13
N SER A 172 -16.03 9.30 -15.25
CA SER A 172 -16.09 8.27 -14.22
C SER A 172 -17.20 8.57 -13.21
N THR A 173 -17.83 7.51 -12.73
CA THR A 173 -18.82 7.53 -11.66
C THR A 173 -18.19 7.14 -10.33
N SER A 174 -18.90 7.33 -9.21
CA SER A 174 -18.47 6.80 -7.92
C SER A 174 -18.47 5.26 -7.88
N ALA A 175 -19.18 4.58 -8.78
CA ALA A 175 -19.08 3.13 -8.93
C ALA A 175 -17.76 2.71 -9.59
N ASP A 176 -17.26 3.45 -10.59
CA ASP A 176 -15.95 3.18 -11.20
C ASP A 176 -14.83 3.38 -10.16
N ALA A 177 -14.91 4.47 -9.39
CA ALA A 177 -14.02 4.71 -8.27
C ALA A 177 -14.15 3.61 -7.20
N ALA A 178 -15.36 3.12 -6.92
CA ALA A 178 -15.57 2.03 -5.97
C ALA A 178 -14.83 0.76 -6.41
N VAL A 179 -14.85 0.45 -7.70
CA VAL A 179 -14.13 -0.71 -8.25
C VAL A 179 -12.63 -0.51 -8.12
N ALA A 180 -12.09 0.63 -8.57
CA ALA A 180 -10.65 0.91 -8.53
C ALA A 180 -10.10 0.89 -7.10
N PHE A 181 -10.67 1.70 -6.19
CA PHE A 181 -10.20 1.80 -4.81
C PHE A 181 -10.63 0.59 -3.97
N GLY A 182 -11.86 0.12 -4.14
CA GLY A 182 -12.40 -0.99 -3.35
C GLY A 182 -11.69 -2.31 -3.62
N GLN A 183 -11.29 -2.58 -4.86
CA GLN A 183 -10.46 -3.75 -5.17
C GLN A 183 -9.08 -3.65 -4.51
N ALA A 184 -8.46 -2.48 -4.51
CA ALA A 184 -7.18 -2.27 -3.84
C ALA A 184 -7.27 -2.43 -2.32
N ILE A 185 -8.35 -1.92 -1.70
CA ILE A 185 -8.57 -1.99 -0.25
C ILE A 185 -8.92 -3.41 0.21
N THR A 186 -9.82 -4.09 -0.50
CA THR A 186 -10.43 -5.36 -0.05
C THR A 186 -9.82 -6.61 -0.68
N LYS A 187 -9.13 -6.46 -1.81
CA LYS A 187 -8.62 -7.56 -2.65
C LYS A 187 -9.71 -8.51 -3.15
N TRP A 188 -10.97 -8.10 -3.14
CA TRP A 188 -12.07 -8.92 -3.65
C TRP A 188 -12.03 -9.00 -5.19
N ASN A 189 -12.43 -10.14 -5.73
CA ASN A 189 -12.57 -10.33 -7.18
C ASN A 189 -13.59 -9.35 -7.77
N ARG A 190 -13.21 -8.69 -8.87
CA ARG A 190 -14.00 -7.69 -9.60
C ARG A 190 -15.42 -8.15 -9.91
N SER A 191 -15.58 -9.42 -10.30
CA SER A 191 -16.88 -10.05 -10.60
C SER A 191 -17.87 -10.11 -9.43
N THR A 192 -17.38 -10.01 -8.18
CA THR A 192 -18.21 -10.11 -6.96
C THR A 192 -18.38 -8.78 -6.23
N LEU A 193 -17.78 -7.69 -6.73
CA LEU A 193 -17.70 -6.42 -6.01
C LEU A 193 -19.07 -5.73 -5.87
N ASN A 194 -19.84 -5.61 -6.94
CA ASN A 194 -21.06 -4.79 -6.94
C ASN A 194 -22.08 -5.24 -5.88
N GLY A 195 -22.34 -6.54 -5.78
CA GLY A 195 -23.26 -7.07 -4.76
C GLY A 195 -22.76 -6.83 -3.33
N LYS A 196 -21.44 -6.98 -3.11
CA LYS A 196 -20.82 -6.73 -1.80
C LYS A 196 -20.83 -5.24 -1.44
N PHE A 197 -20.59 -4.35 -2.40
CA PHE A 197 -20.62 -2.90 -2.18
C PHE A 197 -21.99 -2.42 -1.69
N ILE A 198 -23.08 -2.90 -2.28
CA ILE A 198 -24.43 -2.56 -1.81
C ILE A 198 -24.64 -3.00 -0.36
N GLN A 199 -24.18 -4.21 0.00
CA GLN A 199 -24.29 -4.71 1.37
C GLN A 199 -23.45 -3.88 2.35
N VAL A 200 -22.23 -3.52 1.98
CA VAL A 200 -21.33 -2.68 2.78
C VAL A 200 -21.88 -1.26 2.93
N LEU A 201 -22.47 -0.69 1.87
CA LEU A 201 -23.09 0.63 1.91
C LEU A 201 -24.23 0.67 2.93
N LYS A 202 -25.11 -0.34 2.92
CA LYS A 202 -26.19 -0.49 3.91
C LYS A 202 -25.65 -0.64 5.34
N ARG A 203 -24.55 -1.38 5.53
CA ARG A 203 -23.87 -1.51 6.84
C ARG A 203 -23.27 -0.20 7.31
N ASN A 204 -22.61 0.55 6.43
CA ASN A 204 -22.06 1.87 6.74
C ASN A 204 -23.17 2.84 7.15
N GLN A 205 -24.30 2.79 6.44
CA GLN A 205 -25.46 3.59 6.77
C GLN A 205 -26.05 3.22 8.14
N ALA A 206 -26.23 1.91 8.41
CA ALA A 206 -26.72 1.42 9.70
C ALA A 206 -25.78 1.83 10.85
N PHE A 207 -24.47 1.82 10.62
CA PHE A 207 -23.47 2.26 11.58
C PHE A 207 -23.63 3.75 11.92
N PHE A 208 -23.84 4.63 10.93
CA PHE A 208 -24.11 6.04 11.22
C PHE A 208 -25.46 6.27 11.92
N ARG A 209 -26.49 5.47 11.64
CA ARG A 209 -27.77 5.51 12.39
C ARG A 209 -27.57 5.14 13.86
N LEU A 210 -26.74 4.13 14.14
CA LEU A 210 -26.38 3.74 15.51
C LEU A 210 -25.66 4.89 16.25
N LEU A 211 -24.69 5.54 15.61
CA LEU A 211 -24.01 6.69 16.18
C LEU A 211 -24.96 7.86 16.45
N ARG A 212 -25.87 8.13 15.50
CA ARG A 212 -26.92 9.14 15.65
C ARG A 212 -27.81 8.87 16.86
N GLU A 213 -28.27 7.63 17.05
CA GLU A 213 -29.11 7.26 18.20
C GLU A 213 -28.39 7.54 19.53
N SER A 214 -27.09 7.24 19.61
CA SER A 214 -26.27 7.57 20.77
C SER A 214 -26.18 9.09 21.02
N LEU A 215 -26.07 9.91 19.98
CA LEU A 215 -26.07 11.37 20.14
C LEU A 215 -27.40 11.92 20.63
N THR A 216 -28.53 11.35 20.22
CA THR A 216 -29.87 11.79 20.67
C THR A 216 -30.16 11.52 22.15
N LYS A 217 -29.33 10.71 22.83
CA LYS A 217 -29.42 10.45 24.28
C LYS A 217 -28.80 11.57 25.11
N ALA A 218 -28.09 12.51 24.48
CA ALA A 218 -27.44 13.62 25.16
C ALA A 218 -28.40 14.80 25.38
N SER A 219 -28.19 15.53 26.47
CA SER A 219 -28.89 16.79 26.77
C SER A 219 -28.57 17.89 25.75
N ASP A 220 -29.54 18.74 25.44
CA ASP A 220 -29.48 19.84 24.45
C ASP A 220 -28.16 20.63 24.50
N SER A 221 -27.30 20.36 23.51
CA SER A 221 -26.03 21.06 23.30
C SER A 221 -25.90 21.38 21.83
N PHE A 222 -25.65 22.66 21.52
CA PHE A 222 -25.52 23.14 20.14
C PHE A 222 -24.50 22.34 19.31
N THR A 223 -23.42 21.87 19.93
CA THR A 223 -22.40 21.07 19.26
C THR A 223 -22.90 19.66 18.91
N ILE A 224 -23.80 19.11 19.72
CA ILE A 224 -24.43 17.80 19.49
C ILE A 224 -25.48 17.93 18.38
N ASP A 225 -26.29 18.99 18.39
CA ASP A 225 -27.27 19.26 17.33
C ASP A 225 -26.62 19.43 15.96
N ALA A 226 -25.54 20.21 15.89
CA ALA A 226 -24.75 20.36 14.67
C ALA A 226 -24.15 19.02 14.20
N SER A 227 -23.75 18.16 15.15
CA SER A 227 -23.23 16.82 14.85
C SER A 227 -24.31 15.89 14.31
N ILE A 228 -25.50 15.93 14.90
CA ILE A 228 -26.67 15.17 14.43
C ILE A 228 -27.03 15.62 13.01
N GLY A 229 -27.13 16.92 12.75
CA GLY A 229 -27.45 17.42 11.40
C GLY A 229 -26.44 16.99 10.34
N ARG A 230 -25.14 17.00 10.67
CA ARG A 230 -24.07 16.55 9.76
C ARG A 230 -24.11 15.04 9.49
N VAL A 231 -24.48 14.24 10.50
CA VAL A 231 -24.67 12.78 10.39
C VAL A 231 -25.95 12.46 9.59
N ASP A 232 -27.05 13.16 9.83
CA ASP A 232 -28.32 12.98 9.12
C ASP A 232 -28.16 13.25 7.63
N LYS A 233 -27.46 14.33 7.27
CA LYS A 233 -27.09 14.62 5.88
C LYS A 233 -26.25 13.50 5.28
N LEU A 234 -25.25 12.99 6.00
CA LEU A 234 -24.42 11.87 5.52
C LEU A 234 -25.22 10.58 5.34
N ILE A 235 -26.16 10.28 6.25
CA ILE A 235 -27.06 9.13 6.14
C ILE A 235 -27.89 9.24 4.86
N GLN A 236 -28.44 10.42 4.56
CA GLN A 236 -29.21 10.68 3.32
C GLN A 236 -28.34 10.55 2.06
N GLU A 237 -27.11 11.07 2.11
CA GLU A 237 -26.16 10.93 0.98
C GLU A 237 -25.79 9.45 0.74
N LEU A 238 -25.66 8.64 1.80
CA LEU A 238 -25.40 7.19 1.73
C LEU A 238 -26.63 6.36 1.28
N GLU A 239 -27.83 6.95 1.20
CA GLU A 239 -29.02 6.29 0.61
C GLU A 239 -29.01 6.30 -0.91
N GLN A 240 -28.21 7.18 -1.52
CA GLN A 240 -28.14 7.28 -2.96
C GLN A 240 -27.51 6.01 -3.56
N PRO A 241 -27.85 5.67 -4.83
CA PRO A 241 -27.16 4.63 -5.57
C PRO A 241 -25.64 4.86 -5.61
N LEU A 242 -24.87 3.77 -5.71
CA LEU A 242 -23.40 3.81 -5.64
C LEU A 242 -22.80 4.79 -6.67
N GLU A 243 -23.42 4.90 -7.85
CA GLU A 243 -23.01 5.75 -8.97
C GLU A 243 -23.24 7.24 -8.71
N LYS A 244 -24.10 7.58 -7.74
CA LYS A 244 -24.56 8.95 -7.44
C LYS A 244 -24.15 9.41 -6.04
N LEU A 245 -23.30 8.65 -5.35
CA LEU A 245 -22.78 9.08 -4.05
C LEU A 245 -21.99 10.38 -4.20
N THR A 246 -22.21 11.30 -3.27
CA THR A 246 -21.37 12.49 -3.11
C THR A 246 -19.94 12.05 -2.79
N LEU A 247 -18.94 12.88 -3.12
CA LEU A 247 -17.54 12.61 -2.79
C LEU A 247 -17.33 12.33 -1.29
N ARG A 248 -18.05 13.07 -0.45
CA ARG A 248 -18.07 12.90 1.00
C ARG A 248 -18.60 11.53 1.42
N ALA A 249 -19.80 11.16 0.97
CA ALA A 249 -20.41 9.86 1.30
C ALA A 249 -19.58 8.69 0.75
N PHE A 250 -19.07 8.83 -0.46
CA PHE A 250 -18.19 7.84 -1.09
C PHE A 250 -16.89 7.63 -0.29
N SER A 251 -16.28 8.71 0.21
CA SER A 251 -15.07 8.61 1.04
C SER A 251 -15.33 7.87 2.35
N HIS A 252 -16.47 8.13 2.99
CA HIS A 252 -16.90 7.36 4.18
C HIS A 252 -17.22 5.90 3.85
N PHE A 253 -17.73 5.62 2.65
CA PHE A 253 -17.95 4.26 2.16
C PHE A 253 -16.63 3.52 1.95
N LEU A 254 -15.63 4.13 1.29
CA LEU A 254 -14.29 3.55 1.13
C LEU A 254 -13.64 3.27 2.49
N LEU A 255 -13.77 4.19 3.45
CA LEU A 255 -13.28 3.97 4.83
C LEU A 255 -13.96 2.76 5.51
N HIS A 256 -15.23 2.53 5.20
CA HIS A 256 -15.97 1.38 5.75
C HIS A 256 -15.58 0.05 5.07
N LEU A 257 -15.02 0.07 3.85
CA LEU A 257 -14.51 -1.13 3.19
C LEU A 257 -13.22 -1.67 3.82
N VAL A 258 -12.46 -0.82 4.52
CA VAL A 258 -11.15 -1.17 5.09
C VAL A 258 -11.28 -2.35 6.06
N PRO A 259 -10.67 -3.52 5.77
CA PRO A 259 -10.60 -4.63 6.71
C PRO A 259 -10.10 -4.16 8.08
N ARG A 260 -10.86 -4.46 9.14
CA ARG A 260 -10.42 -4.15 10.49
C ARG A 260 -9.32 -5.13 10.90
N PRO A 261 -8.23 -4.66 11.53
CA PRO A 261 -7.21 -5.55 12.08
C PRO A 261 -7.87 -6.52 13.06
N GLN A 262 -7.85 -7.82 12.76
CA GLN A 262 -8.30 -8.82 13.71
C GLN A 262 -7.29 -8.88 14.86
N SER A 263 -7.77 -8.79 16.10
CA SER A 263 -6.99 -8.99 17.31
C SER A 263 -6.57 -10.46 17.43
N GLY A 264 -5.58 -10.88 16.65
CA GLY A 264 -5.02 -12.23 16.66
C GLY A 264 -3.71 -12.31 15.89
N ARG A 265 -2.62 -12.67 16.61
CA ARG A 265 -1.22 -12.86 16.15
C ARG A 265 -0.69 -11.76 15.21
N GLY A 266 0.09 -10.84 15.79
CA GLY A 266 0.60 -9.61 15.18
C GLY A 266 1.58 -9.70 13.99
N ASP A 267 1.52 -10.74 13.16
CA ASP A 267 2.53 -10.96 12.10
C ASP A 267 2.02 -10.81 10.66
N ARG A 268 0.73 -10.56 10.41
CA ARG A 268 0.22 -10.31 9.05
C ARG A 268 -0.72 -9.12 9.04
N SER A 269 -0.28 -8.00 8.47
CA SER A 269 -1.22 -6.95 8.04
C SER A 269 -2.13 -7.57 6.97
N PRO A 270 -3.47 -7.47 7.10
CA PRO A 270 -4.39 -7.94 6.06
C PRO A 270 -4.17 -7.23 4.70
N PHE A 271 -3.45 -6.11 4.70
CA PHE A 271 -3.15 -5.29 3.53
C PHE A 271 -1.85 -5.66 2.84
N VAL A 272 -0.88 -6.24 3.54
CA VAL A 272 0.42 -6.60 2.97
C VAL A 272 0.41 -8.04 2.51
N ASP A 273 0.22 -8.24 1.22
CA ASP A 273 0.72 -9.43 0.55
C ASP A 273 1.69 -8.97 -0.53
N VAL A 274 2.98 -9.24 -0.35
CA VAL A 274 4.00 -9.01 -1.38
C VAL A 274 3.99 -10.26 -2.26
N GLY A 275 2.88 -10.45 -2.96
CA GLY A 275 2.70 -11.59 -3.84
C GLY A 275 3.36 -11.32 -5.19
N VAL A 276 4.63 -11.73 -5.33
CA VAL A 276 5.15 -12.10 -6.65
C VAL A 276 4.34 -13.33 -7.05
N GLY A 277 3.26 -13.12 -7.82
CA GLY A 277 2.53 -14.23 -8.41
C GLY A 277 3.49 -15.00 -9.30
N SER A 278 4.06 -16.09 -8.78
CA SER A 278 4.93 -16.97 -9.53
C SER A 278 4.12 -17.57 -10.68
N THR A 279 4.49 -17.24 -11.91
CA THR A 279 4.03 -17.96 -13.11
C THR A 279 4.69 -19.33 -13.25
N ARG A 280 5.49 -19.78 -12.28
CA ARG A 280 6.11 -21.12 -12.27
C ARG A 280 5.36 -22.05 -11.31
N GLY A 281 4.82 -23.12 -11.90
CA GLY A 281 4.02 -24.13 -11.22
C GLY A 281 4.67 -24.75 -9.98
N ASN A 282 3.80 -25.05 -9.02
CA ASN A 282 3.97 -26.02 -7.94
C ASN A 282 5.27 -25.93 -7.13
N LYS A 283 5.62 -24.73 -6.66
CA LYS A 283 6.40 -24.58 -5.43
C LYS A 283 5.69 -23.57 -4.54
N ALA A 284 4.95 -24.06 -3.56
CA ALA A 284 4.47 -23.23 -2.46
C ALA A 284 5.71 -22.58 -1.80
N GLU A 285 5.72 -21.26 -1.68
CA GLU A 285 6.72 -20.56 -0.89
C GLU A 285 6.59 -21.00 0.58
N PRO A 286 7.69 -21.25 1.31
CA PRO A 286 7.61 -21.61 2.73
C PRO A 286 7.04 -20.44 3.56
N ASP A 287 6.32 -20.76 4.64
CA ASP A 287 5.75 -19.77 5.56
C ASP A 287 6.85 -18.85 6.12
N LEU A 288 6.74 -17.54 5.86
CA LEU A 288 7.64 -16.51 6.39
C LEU A 288 7.31 -16.28 7.88
N THR A 289 8.14 -16.78 8.79
CA THR A 289 7.95 -16.71 10.25
C THR A 289 9.10 -16.02 10.99
N SER A 290 10.30 -16.00 10.40
CA SER A 290 11.52 -15.41 10.95
C SER A 290 11.94 -14.15 10.18
N PRO A 291 12.57 -13.14 10.82
CA PRO A 291 13.22 -12.02 10.15
C PRO A 291 14.17 -12.45 9.02
N PHE A 292 14.80 -13.63 9.17
CA PHE A 292 15.71 -14.19 8.19
C PHE A 292 15.02 -14.80 6.98
N ASP A 293 13.76 -15.24 7.08
CA ASP A 293 12.97 -15.68 5.92
C ASP A 293 12.70 -14.47 4.99
N PHE A 294 12.42 -13.30 5.59
CA PHE A 294 12.28 -12.06 4.83
C PHE A 294 13.60 -11.61 4.21
N LEU A 295 14.71 -11.73 4.95
CA LEU A 295 16.04 -11.39 4.44
C LEU A 295 16.43 -12.29 3.26
N GLU A 296 16.20 -13.60 3.37
CA GLU A 296 16.47 -14.57 2.31
C GLU A 296 15.70 -14.23 1.02
N ARG A 297 14.39 -13.96 1.14
CA ARG A 297 13.57 -13.50 0.02
C ARG A 297 14.13 -12.20 -0.58
N ASP A 298 14.43 -11.23 0.27
CA ASP A 298 14.88 -9.91 -0.17
C ASP A 298 16.27 -10.00 -0.86
N ILE A 299 17.18 -10.87 -0.43
CA ILE A 299 18.45 -11.18 -1.11
C ILE A 299 18.19 -11.80 -2.49
N LYS A 300 17.29 -12.79 -2.58
CA LYS A 300 16.91 -13.40 -3.88
C LYS A 300 16.29 -12.38 -4.83
N LEU A 301 15.51 -11.43 -4.31
CA LEU A 301 14.94 -10.33 -5.09
C LEU A 301 16.02 -9.31 -5.52
N ALA A 302 17.00 -9.03 -4.67
CA ALA A 302 18.08 -8.09 -4.95
C ALA A 302 18.95 -8.52 -6.14
N ARG A 303 19.06 -9.83 -6.43
CA ARG A 303 19.73 -10.35 -7.64
C ARG A 303 19.19 -9.76 -8.93
N ARG A 304 17.90 -9.41 -8.97
CA ARG A 304 17.23 -8.82 -10.14
C ARG A 304 17.53 -7.33 -10.34
N ARG A 305 18.12 -6.67 -9.34
CA ARG A 305 18.54 -5.26 -9.37
C ARG A 305 20.02 -5.15 -9.72
N LYS A 306 20.50 -3.98 -10.15
CA LYS A 306 21.93 -3.74 -10.49
C LYS A 306 22.44 -2.44 -9.85
N GLY A 307 23.74 -2.40 -9.54
CA GLY A 307 24.43 -1.19 -9.05
C GLY A 307 23.80 -0.61 -7.78
N ASP A 308 23.73 0.72 -7.71
CA ASP A 308 23.28 1.46 -6.53
C ASP A 308 21.85 1.11 -6.09
N GLU A 309 20.97 0.74 -7.01
CA GLU A 309 19.60 0.31 -6.69
C GLU A 309 19.59 -0.98 -5.85
N ARG A 310 20.50 -1.92 -6.17
CA ARG A 310 20.66 -3.15 -5.39
C ARG A 310 21.16 -2.82 -3.99
N LYS A 311 22.12 -1.92 -3.89
CA LYS A 311 22.72 -1.47 -2.64
C LYS A 311 21.71 -0.81 -1.72
N GLU A 312 21.01 0.22 -2.20
CA GLU A 312 19.99 0.93 -1.42
C GLU A 312 18.86 0.00 -0.97
N TYR A 313 18.39 -0.87 -1.87
CA TYR A 313 17.38 -1.85 -1.54
C TYR A 313 17.83 -2.77 -0.41
N LEU A 314 18.99 -3.43 -0.56
CA LEU A 314 19.47 -4.39 0.44
C LEU A 314 19.76 -3.72 1.78
N GLN A 315 20.44 -2.58 1.78
CA GLN A 315 20.71 -1.83 3.02
C GLN A 315 19.43 -1.45 3.75
N GLY A 316 18.39 -1.02 3.02
CA GLY A 316 17.08 -0.72 3.59
C GLY A 316 16.37 -1.94 4.18
N LYS A 317 16.59 -3.15 3.63
CA LYS A 317 16.02 -4.40 4.15
C LYS A 317 16.80 -4.95 5.35
N ILE A 318 18.12 -4.96 5.26
CA ILE A 318 19.03 -5.32 6.35
C ILE A 318 18.76 -4.45 7.58
N GLY A 319 18.61 -3.13 7.39
CA GLY A 319 18.29 -2.22 8.49
C GLY A 319 16.96 -2.53 9.20
N ARG A 320 15.97 -3.11 8.50
CA ARG A 320 14.73 -3.58 9.13
C ARG A 320 14.96 -4.84 9.94
N VAL A 321 15.71 -5.81 9.41
CA VAL A 321 16.04 -7.05 10.12
C VAL A 321 16.82 -6.73 11.40
N LEU A 322 17.87 -5.92 11.32
CA LEU A 322 18.65 -5.50 12.50
C LEU A 322 17.78 -4.79 13.54
N ARG A 323 16.82 -3.97 13.12
CA ARG A 323 15.88 -3.32 14.03
C ARG A 323 15.00 -4.32 14.77
N VAL A 324 14.51 -5.35 14.07
CA VAL A 324 13.71 -6.43 14.69
C VAL A 324 14.55 -7.23 15.69
N LEU A 325 15.79 -7.59 15.33
CA LEU A 325 16.69 -8.32 16.23
C LEU A 325 17.00 -7.51 17.50
N LYS A 326 17.18 -6.20 17.38
CA LYS A 326 17.33 -5.30 18.54
C LYS A 326 16.08 -5.25 19.43
N TYR A 327 14.89 -5.21 18.83
CA TYR A 327 13.64 -5.27 19.60
C TYR A 327 13.48 -6.59 20.36
N GLN A 328 14.08 -7.68 19.87
CA GLN A 328 14.15 -8.96 20.55
C GLN A 328 15.21 -9.02 21.68
N GLY A 329 15.91 -7.92 21.94
CA GLY A 329 16.88 -7.79 23.03
C GLY A 329 18.32 -8.12 22.65
N ASN A 330 18.62 -8.34 21.36
CA ASN A 330 19.99 -8.58 20.90
C ASN A 330 20.79 -7.27 20.84
N ASP A 331 22.06 -7.31 21.25
CA ASP A 331 22.99 -6.20 21.03
C ASP A 331 23.43 -6.14 19.55
N ILE A 332 24.07 -5.03 19.15
CA ILE A 332 24.42 -4.80 17.74
C ILE A 332 25.37 -5.88 17.19
N MET A 333 26.25 -6.42 18.05
CA MET A 333 27.19 -7.48 17.67
C MET A 333 26.47 -8.79 17.43
N ALA A 334 25.63 -9.21 18.37
CA ALA A 334 24.80 -10.41 18.23
C ALA A 334 23.88 -10.33 17.01
N CYS A 335 23.36 -9.14 16.69
CA CYS A 335 22.56 -8.95 15.48
C CYS A 335 23.37 -9.25 14.19
N VAL A 336 24.63 -8.80 14.12
CA VAL A 336 25.50 -9.03 12.95
C VAL A 336 25.93 -10.50 12.88
N GLU A 337 26.31 -11.09 14.01
CA GLU A 337 26.70 -12.51 14.09
C GLU A 337 25.54 -13.44 13.67
N GLN A 338 24.32 -13.17 14.15
CA GLN A 338 23.12 -13.91 13.73
C GLN A 338 22.83 -13.74 12.24
N CYS A 339 22.98 -12.53 11.70
CA CYS A 339 22.83 -12.30 10.26
C CYS A 339 23.84 -13.13 9.45
N PHE A 340 25.13 -13.13 9.81
CA PHE A 340 26.13 -13.90 9.09
C PHE A 340 25.83 -15.41 9.12
N SER A 341 25.56 -15.95 10.31
CA SER A 341 25.25 -17.38 10.49
C SER A 341 24.04 -17.80 9.66
N GLU A 342 22.92 -17.07 9.77
CA GLU A 342 21.68 -17.41 9.05
C GLU A 342 21.84 -17.26 7.53
N ILE A 343 22.62 -16.29 7.06
CA ILE A 343 22.92 -16.16 5.63
C ILE A 343 23.76 -17.34 5.14
N GLN A 344 24.80 -17.75 5.87
CA GLN A 344 25.61 -18.92 5.47
C GLN A 344 24.78 -20.20 5.45
N ASP A 345 23.99 -20.44 6.50
CA ASP A 345 23.17 -21.64 6.61
C ASP A 345 22.13 -21.73 5.48
N ARG A 346 21.46 -20.61 5.18
CA ARG A 346 20.37 -20.57 4.19
C ARG A 346 20.84 -20.54 2.74
N PHE A 347 21.98 -19.91 2.47
CA PHE A 347 22.54 -19.81 1.11
C PHE A 347 23.62 -20.84 0.81
N GLY A 348 23.94 -21.72 1.78
CA GLY A 348 24.90 -22.80 1.58
C GLY A 348 26.32 -22.29 1.28
N VAL A 349 26.73 -21.19 1.93
CA VAL A 349 28.05 -20.58 1.75
C VAL A 349 29.10 -21.45 2.47
N SER A 350 29.46 -22.60 1.88
CA SER A 350 30.24 -23.65 2.53
C SER A 350 31.77 -23.51 2.39
N ALA A 351 32.27 -22.47 1.73
CA ALA A 351 33.69 -22.31 1.43
C ALA A 351 34.45 -21.31 2.33
N HIS A 352 33.74 -20.55 3.18
CA HIS A 352 34.32 -19.45 3.95
C HIS A 352 34.08 -19.62 5.45
N SER A 353 35.13 -19.43 6.27
CA SER A 353 34.98 -19.41 7.72
C SER A 353 34.40 -18.06 8.15
N ILE A 354 33.14 -18.06 8.60
CA ILE A 354 32.46 -16.88 9.15
C ILE A 354 33.24 -16.25 10.31
N GLU A 355 34.07 -17.02 11.01
CA GLU A 355 34.81 -16.56 12.20
C GLU A 355 35.73 -15.38 11.90
N GLU A 356 36.33 -15.34 10.70
CA GLU A 356 37.17 -14.23 10.25
C GLU A 356 36.33 -12.95 10.03
N ASP A 357 35.17 -13.08 9.39
CA ASP A 357 34.26 -11.95 9.13
C ASP A 357 33.65 -11.41 10.42
N ILE A 358 33.27 -12.29 11.35
CA ILE A 358 32.80 -11.89 12.68
C ILE A 358 33.89 -11.12 13.41
N LYS A 359 35.14 -11.58 13.35
CA LYS A 359 36.27 -10.91 14.00
C LYS A 359 36.53 -9.53 13.39
N ILE A 360 36.49 -9.41 12.06
CA ILE A 360 36.62 -8.13 11.35
C ILE A 360 35.47 -7.18 11.71
N ALA A 361 34.23 -7.67 11.68
CA ALA A 361 33.04 -6.91 12.05
C ALA A 361 33.11 -6.42 13.50
N ARG A 362 33.57 -7.28 14.42
CA ARG A 362 33.75 -6.95 15.84
C ARG A 362 34.75 -5.83 16.04
N SER A 363 35.93 -5.90 15.42
CA SER A 363 36.93 -4.82 15.51
C SER A 363 36.37 -3.49 14.98
N LYS A 364 35.71 -3.51 13.82
CA LYS A 364 35.11 -2.32 13.20
C LYS A 364 34.01 -1.70 14.06
N LEU A 365 33.16 -2.52 14.70
CA LEU A 365 32.06 -2.04 15.54
C LEU A 365 32.55 -1.52 16.91
N ILE A 366 33.64 -2.07 17.45
CA ILE A 366 34.25 -1.58 18.69
C ILE A 366 34.88 -0.20 18.47
N GLU A 367 35.61 -0.01 17.36
CA GLU A 367 36.29 1.24 17.00
C GLU A 367 35.33 2.36 16.58
N ALA A 368 34.10 2.02 16.17
CA ALA A 368 33.10 2.99 15.74
C ALA A 368 32.42 3.72 16.90
N LEU A 369 32.09 4.99 16.67
CA LEU A 369 31.26 5.80 17.56
C LEU A 369 29.88 5.16 17.73
N VAL A 370 29.32 5.24 18.94
CA VAL A 370 28.01 4.62 19.26
C VAL A 370 26.90 5.08 18.30
N SER A 371 26.93 6.33 17.85
CA SER A 371 25.98 6.89 16.89
C SER A 371 26.08 6.32 15.47
N GLU A 372 27.20 5.68 15.13
CA GLU A 372 27.50 5.19 13.77
C GLU A 372 27.40 3.66 13.65
N ARG A 373 27.35 2.95 14.78
CA ARG A 373 27.35 1.47 14.82
C ARG A 373 26.19 0.84 14.06
N ASP A 374 25.02 1.50 14.01
CA ASP A 374 23.85 0.98 13.32
C ASP A 374 24.00 1.02 11.80
N SER A 375 24.47 2.15 11.29
CA SER A 375 24.77 2.31 9.86
C SER A 375 25.92 1.38 9.45
N LEU A 376 26.93 1.25 10.30
CA LEU A 376 28.07 0.36 10.04
C LEU A 376 27.66 -1.12 10.04
N ALA A 377 26.80 -1.56 10.96
CA ALA A 377 26.28 -2.93 10.99
C ALA A 377 25.49 -3.27 9.72
N ILE A 378 24.70 -2.32 9.19
CA ILE A 378 23.99 -2.50 7.92
C ILE A 378 24.98 -2.71 6.77
N ILE A 379 26.05 -1.92 6.73
CA ILE A 379 27.10 -2.01 5.71
C ILE A 379 27.82 -3.35 5.81
N LEU A 380 28.21 -3.79 7.01
CA LEU A 380 28.91 -5.06 7.22
C LEU A 380 28.08 -6.28 6.73
N VAL A 381 26.78 -6.29 7.02
CA VAL A 381 25.88 -7.34 6.53
C VAL A 381 25.68 -7.24 5.02
N TYR A 382 25.61 -6.03 4.47
CA TYR A 382 25.51 -5.83 3.03
C TYR A 382 26.76 -6.35 2.30
N ASP A 383 27.95 -5.96 2.75
CA ASP A 383 29.23 -6.36 2.17
C ASP A 383 29.38 -7.89 2.19
N PHE A 384 28.99 -8.53 3.31
CA PHE A 384 28.99 -9.99 3.42
C PHE A 384 28.08 -10.66 2.37
N ILE A 385 26.87 -10.14 2.16
CA ILE A 385 25.93 -10.64 1.14
C ILE A 385 26.49 -10.43 -0.27
N GLU A 386 27.06 -9.25 -0.54
CA GLU A 386 27.60 -8.92 -1.85
C GLU A 386 28.75 -9.87 -2.24
N THR A 387 29.74 -10.00 -1.36
CA THR A 387 30.93 -10.83 -1.61
C THR A 387 30.62 -12.33 -1.60
N ASN A 388 29.79 -12.83 -0.68
CA ASN A 388 29.66 -14.28 -0.47
C ASN A 388 28.41 -14.91 -1.10
N VAL A 389 27.38 -14.12 -1.43
CA VAL A 389 26.09 -14.65 -1.92
C VAL A 389 25.76 -14.17 -3.34
N LEU A 390 26.23 -12.98 -3.73
CA LEU A 390 25.92 -12.39 -5.03
C LEU A 390 27.07 -12.54 -6.03
N GLU A 391 28.33 -12.49 -5.61
CA GLU A 391 29.48 -12.77 -6.49
C GLU A 391 29.67 -14.27 -6.77
N ALA A 392 29.37 -15.17 -5.82
CA ALA A 392 29.56 -16.62 -5.97
C ALA A 392 28.67 -17.30 -7.05
N ASP A 393 27.63 -16.62 -7.53
CA ASP A 393 26.69 -17.10 -8.57
C ASP A 393 26.90 -16.40 -9.94
N SER A 394 27.99 -15.63 -10.10
CA SER A 394 28.43 -15.01 -11.37
C SER A 394 29.45 -15.89 -12.07
#